data_AF-A0A0W8DL92-F1
#
_entry.id   AF-A0A0W8DL92-F1
#
_cell.length_a   1.000
_cell.length_b   1.000
_cell.length_c   1.000
_cell.angle_alpha   90.00
_cell.angle_beta   90.00
_cell.angle_gamma   90.00
#
_symmetry.space_group_name_H-M   'P 1'
#
loop_
_entity.id
_entity.type
_entity.pdbx_description
1 polymer ?
#
loop_
_entity_poly.entity_id
_entity_poly.type
_entity_poly.pdbx_seq_one_letter_code
_entity_poly.pdbx_strand_id
1 'polypeptide(L)'
;MEWIDGYIYIVELPSPAQDIYSFMFGKYLLSHPVVGSYLHTHGRAFVPNQQIYEPDESFGPTEETGVALPSDFLQWWHWSTLKVEIGILRHWGHSPGQLDWKAQRWASFPGVRYVLCVTLLCDMTSAQYKLYTIEDQGLHLPEQKPISVVFPQTYMKFDSRRLLGLQLSDELPYGFPDPLAVNLYAVLDDARR
;
A
#
# COMPACT_ATOMS: atom_id res chain seq x y z
N MET A 1 0.77 13.61 -7.02
CA MET A 1 1.26 14.95 -6.64
C MET A 1 1.03 15.12 -5.15
N GLU A 2 1.65 16.10 -4.50
CA GLU A 2 1.44 16.33 -3.06
C GLU A 2 1.21 17.81 -2.82
N TRP A 3 0.29 18.14 -1.91
CA TRP A 3 0.11 19.50 -1.41
C TRP A 3 0.59 19.56 0.04
N ILE A 4 1.72 20.24 0.24
CA ILE A 4 2.43 20.34 1.51
C ILE A 4 2.72 21.82 1.75
N ASP A 5 2.28 22.33 2.89
CA ASP A 5 2.54 23.70 3.36
C ASP A 5 2.23 24.81 2.32
N GLY A 6 1.18 24.58 1.52
CA GLY A 6 0.72 25.54 0.49
C GLY A 6 1.40 25.41 -0.87
N TYR A 7 2.28 24.42 -1.05
CA TYR A 7 2.99 24.16 -2.31
C TYR A 7 2.60 22.82 -2.91
N ILE A 8 2.60 22.79 -4.25
CA ILE A 8 2.42 21.55 -5.02
C ILE A 8 3.80 20.96 -5.32
N TYR A 9 4.00 19.71 -4.89
CA TYR A 9 5.19 18.93 -5.18
C TYR A 9 4.86 17.82 -6.18
N ILE A 10 5.64 17.77 -7.26
CA ILE A 10 5.68 16.63 -8.16
C ILE A 10 6.80 15.72 -7.66
N VAL A 11 6.42 14.68 -6.92
CA VAL A 11 7.37 13.72 -6.32
C VAL A 11 8.00 12.82 -7.37
N GLU A 12 7.21 12.47 -8.39
CA GLU A 12 7.63 11.74 -9.58
C GLU A 12 6.63 12.07 -10.70
N LEU A 13 7.09 12.11 -11.96
CA LEU A 13 6.19 12.24 -13.09
C LEU A 13 5.44 10.92 -13.28
N PRO A 14 4.10 10.94 -13.42
CA PRO A 14 3.33 9.73 -13.71
C PRO A 14 3.87 9.04 -14.96
N SER A 15 3.92 7.71 -14.93
CA SER A 15 4.38 6.92 -16.06
C SER A 15 3.50 5.68 -16.29
N PRO A 16 3.39 5.20 -17.53
CA PRO A 16 2.64 3.98 -17.82
C PRO A 16 3.12 2.77 -17.01
N ALA A 17 4.43 2.63 -16.81
CA ALA A 17 4.99 1.52 -16.03
C ALA A 17 4.52 1.54 -14.57
N GLN A 18 4.45 2.72 -13.96
CA GLN A 18 3.95 2.89 -12.60
C GLN A 18 2.45 2.55 -12.52
N ASP A 19 1.64 3.07 -13.45
CA ASP A 19 0.20 2.84 -13.50
C ASP A 19 -0.12 1.36 -13.71
N ILE A 20 0.56 0.70 -14.66
CA ILE A 20 0.39 -0.72 -14.98
C ILE A 20 0.78 -1.59 -13.78
N TYR A 21 1.94 -1.35 -13.17
CA TYR A 21 2.36 -2.15 -12.02
C TYR A 21 1.39 -2.01 -10.85
N SER A 22 0.92 -0.78 -10.57
CA SER A 22 -0.04 -0.50 -9.51
C SER A 22 -1.37 -1.24 -9.73
N PHE A 23 -1.90 -1.17 -10.95
CA PHE A 23 -3.11 -1.88 -11.36
C PHE A 23 -2.95 -3.40 -11.20
N MET A 24 -1.81 -3.94 -11.65
CA MET A 24 -1.54 -5.37 -11.56
C MET A 24 -1.36 -5.83 -10.12
N PHE A 25 -0.72 -5.03 -9.27
CA PHE A 25 -0.66 -5.31 -7.84
C PHE A 25 -2.06 -5.43 -7.23
N GLY A 26 -2.95 -4.47 -7.50
CA GLY A 26 -4.33 -4.52 -7.04
C GLY A 26 -5.09 -5.75 -7.54
N LYS A 27 -4.93 -6.09 -8.82
CA LYS A 27 -5.55 -7.29 -9.41
C LYS A 27 -5.13 -8.58 -8.70
N TYR A 28 -3.85 -8.72 -8.36
CA TYR A 28 -3.32 -9.88 -7.65
C TYR A 28 -3.70 -9.88 -6.16
N LEU A 29 -3.73 -8.72 -5.51
CA LEU A 29 -4.15 -8.60 -4.11
C LEU A 29 -5.62 -9.04 -3.93
N LEU A 30 -6.48 -8.64 -4.87
CA LEU A 30 -7.92 -8.90 -4.83
C LEU A 30 -8.33 -10.18 -5.59
N SER A 31 -7.37 -11.00 -6.05
CA SER A 31 -7.66 -12.15 -6.93
C SER A 31 -8.39 -13.29 -6.24
N HIS A 32 -8.31 -13.38 -4.91
CA HIS A 32 -9.00 -14.42 -4.15
C HIS A 32 -10.52 -14.12 -4.12
N PRO A 33 -11.40 -15.12 -4.37
CA PRO A 33 -12.81 -14.88 -4.63
C PRO A 33 -13.57 -14.08 -3.56
N VAL A 34 -13.15 -14.15 -2.31
CA VAL A 34 -13.80 -13.44 -1.20
C VAL A 34 -13.14 -12.11 -0.84
N VAL A 35 -11.89 -11.85 -1.26
CA VAL A 35 -11.12 -10.69 -0.74
C VAL A 35 -11.78 -9.38 -1.16
N GLY A 36 -12.25 -9.29 -2.41
CA GLY A 36 -12.92 -8.08 -2.92
C GLY A 36 -14.24 -7.73 -2.24
N SER A 37 -14.81 -8.64 -1.43
CA SER A 37 -15.99 -8.35 -0.61
C SER A 37 -15.67 -7.62 0.69
N TYR A 38 -14.41 -7.65 1.14
CA TYR A 38 -13.97 -7.11 2.43
C TYR A 38 -12.87 -6.05 2.32
N LEU A 39 -12.17 -6.00 1.18
CA LEU A 39 -11.09 -5.06 0.91
C LEU A 39 -11.30 -4.40 -0.45
N HIS A 40 -11.33 -3.07 -0.48
CA HIS A 40 -11.58 -2.30 -1.70
C HIS A 40 -10.39 -1.41 -2.06
N THR A 41 -10.22 -1.11 -3.35
CA THR A 41 -9.24 -0.11 -3.84
C THR A 41 -9.80 1.30 -3.65
N HIS A 42 -8.96 2.20 -3.16
CA HIS A 42 -9.27 3.62 -3.01
C HIS A 42 -8.43 4.49 -3.97
N GLY A 43 -7.60 3.87 -4.80
CA GLY A 43 -6.79 4.57 -5.79
C GLY A 43 -5.76 5.50 -5.15
N ARG A 44 -5.52 6.60 -5.86
CA ARG A 44 -4.59 7.68 -5.50
C ARG A 44 -5.21 8.74 -4.61
N ALA A 45 -6.39 8.48 -4.04
CA ALA A 45 -7.10 9.47 -3.25
C ALA A 45 -6.26 9.91 -2.04
N PHE A 46 -6.14 11.22 -1.88
CA PHE A 46 -5.57 11.79 -0.67
C PHE A 46 -6.51 11.54 0.53
N VAL A 47 -5.95 11.55 1.73
CA VAL A 47 -6.77 11.48 2.95
C VAL A 47 -7.16 12.90 3.37
N PRO A 48 -8.45 13.23 3.48
CA PRO A 48 -8.90 14.57 3.88
C PRO A 48 -8.41 14.97 5.28
N ASN A 49 -8.32 16.28 5.53
CA ASN A 49 -8.01 16.90 6.83
C ASN A 49 -6.59 16.67 7.37
N GLN A 50 -5.66 16.24 6.52
CA GLN A 50 -4.21 16.19 6.82
C GLN A 50 -3.41 16.84 5.67
N GLN A 51 -2.08 16.84 5.75
CA GLN A 51 -1.24 17.13 4.57
C GLN A 51 -1.68 16.22 3.42
N ILE A 52 -1.89 16.81 2.25
CA ILE A 52 -2.50 16.13 1.11
C ILE A 52 -1.38 15.35 0.41
N TYR A 53 -1.11 14.17 0.93
CA TYR A 53 -0.29 13.16 0.28
C TYR A 53 -1.19 12.30 -0.62
N GLU A 54 -0.67 11.90 -1.78
CA GLU A 54 -1.36 10.97 -2.69
C GLU A 54 -0.53 9.69 -2.80
N PRO A 55 -1.08 8.51 -2.46
CA PRO A 55 -0.38 7.26 -2.71
C PRO A 55 -0.44 6.91 -4.20
N ASP A 56 0.36 5.95 -4.64
CA ASP A 56 0.23 5.42 -6.00
C ASP A 56 -0.95 4.47 -6.13
N GLU A 57 -1.33 3.83 -5.03
CA GLU A 57 -2.56 3.05 -4.82
C GLU A 57 -2.81 2.85 -3.33
N SER A 58 -4.06 2.59 -2.95
CA SER A 58 -4.40 2.32 -1.56
C SER A 58 -5.60 1.39 -1.43
N PHE A 59 -5.66 0.67 -0.31
CA PHE A 59 -6.72 -0.28 -0.03
C PHE A 59 -7.21 -0.12 1.40
N GLY A 60 -8.50 -0.31 1.59
CA GLY A 60 -9.12 -0.26 2.91
C GLY A 60 -10.26 -1.25 3.06
N PRO A 61 -10.65 -1.53 4.30
CA PRO A 61 -11.75 -2.42 4.59
C PRO A 61 -13.07 -1.82 4.11
N THR A 62 -14.04 -2.70 3.87
CA THR A 62 -15.41 -2.32 3.52
C THR A 62 -16.36 -2.49 4.70
N GLU A 63 -17.59 -1.98 4.57
CA GLU A 63 -18.66 -2.14 5.56
C GLU A 63 -18.94 -3.61 5.90
N GLU A 64 -18.81 -4.51 4.91
CA GLU A 64 -19.03 -5.95 5.05
C GLU A 64 -18.05 -6.62 6.01
N THR A 65 -16.92 -5.99 6.30
CA THR A 65 -15.95 -6.48 7.31
C THR A 65 -16.55 -6.45 8.72
N GLY A 66 -17.55 -5.61 8.96
CA GLY A 66 -18.20 -5.47 10.28
C GLY A 66 -17.39 -4.66 11.31
N VAL A 67 -16.23 -4.12 10.92
CA VAL A 67 -15.45 -3.19 11.74
C VAL A 67 -16.14 -1.82 11.83
N ALA A 68 -15.95 -1.13 12.94
CA ALA A 68 -16.40 0.25 13.05
C ALA A 68 -15.45 1.18 12.27
N LEU A 69 -16.02 2.08 11.47
CA LEU A 69 -15.26 3.17 10.84
C LEU A 69 -14.59 4.01 11.94
N PRO A 70 -13.27 4.27 11.87
CA PRO A 70 -12.60 5.11 12.85
C PRO A 70 -13.23 6.50 12.91
N SER A 71 -13.32 7.08 14.11
CA SER A 71 -14.02 8.35 14.37
C SER A 71 -13.49 9.55 13.57
N ASP A 72 -12.25 9.46 13.12
CA ASP A 72 -11.59 10.50 12.32
C ASP A 72 -12.08 10.54 10.86
N PHE A 73 -12.81 9.51 10.42
CA PHE A 73 -13.32 9.38 9.07
C PHE A 73 -14.84 9.48 9.01
N LEU A 74 -15.34 10.29 8.06
CA LEU A 74 -16.77 10.43 7.80
C LEU A 74 -17.29 9.42 6.78
N GLN A 75 -16.39 8.84 5.96
CA GLN A 75 -16.73 7.99 4.81
C GLN A 75 -15.67 6.89 4.68
N TRP A 76 -16.10 5.68 4.31
CA TRP A 76 -15.25 4.49 4.21
C TRP A 76 -14.09 4.63 3.23
N TRP A 77 -14.32 5.27 2.09
CA TRP A 77 -13.28 5.47 1.08
C TRP A 77 -12.15 6.42 1.51
N HIS A 78 -12.26 7.10 2.65
CA HIS A 78 -11.17 7.86 3.27
C HIS A 78 -10.27 7.00 4.16
N TRP A 79 -10.74 5.84 4.61
CA TRP A 79 -9.99 4.94 5.47
C TRP A 79 -9.25 3.90 4.63
N SER A 80 -7.91 3.92 4.67
CA SER A 80 -7.08 2.89 4.05
C SER A 80 -6.16 2.26 5.09
N THR A 81 -6.09 0.94 5.10
CA THR A 81 -5.17 0.16 5.94
C THR A 81 -3.86 -0.15 5.21
N LEU A 82 -3.85 -0.13 3.88
CA LEU A 82 -2.66 -0.33 3.04
C LEU A 82 -2.44 0.88 2.13
N LYS A 83 -1.21 1.42 2.15
CA LYS A 83 -0.72 2.39 1.17
C LYS A 83 0.36 1.74 0.30
N VAL A 84 0.36 2.03 -0.99
CA VAL A 84 1.33 1.52 -1.96
C VAL A 84 2.06 2.70 -2.60
N GLU A 85 3.40 2.61 -2.63
CA GLU A 85 4.31 3.55 -3.25
C GLU A 85 5.22 2.83 -4.24
N ILE A 86 5.32 3.33 -5.46
CA ILE A 86 6.06 2.74 -6.57
C ILE A 86 7.00 3.80 -7.14
N GLY A 87 8.30 3.66 -6.88
CA GLY A 87 9.34 4.53 -7.40
C GLY A 87 10.01 3.95 -8.64
N ILE A 88 9.99 4.66 -9.77
CA ILE A 88 10.87 4.36 -10.92
C ILE A 88 12.08 5.28 -10.87
N LEU A 89 11.83 6.58 -10.71
CA LEU A 89 12.86 7.59 -10.47
C LEU A 89 13.01 7.93 -8.99
N ARG A 90 12.04 7.57 -8.15
CA ARG A 90 12.19 7.64 -6.69
C ARG A 90 13.03 6.49 -6.18
N HIS A 91 13.97 6.83 -5.31
CA HIS A 91 14.94 5.90 -4.74
C HIS A 91 14.56 5.58 -3.29
N TRP A 92 15.19 4.56 -2.73
CA TRP A 92 15.21 4.34 -1.28
C TRP A 92 15.86 5.54 -0.56
N GLY A 93 15.44 5.78 0.68
CA GLY A 93 15.98 6.82 1.54
C GLY A 93 14.92 7.70 2.21
N HIS A 94 15.40 8.54 3.12
CA HIS A 94 14.58 9.35 4.04
C HIS A 94 14.56 10.85 3.69
N SER A 95 15.14 11.27 2.56
CA SER A 95 14.97 12.64 2.06
C SER A 95 13.57 12.85 1.47
N PRO A 96 13.04 14.09 1.49
CA PRO A 96 11.72 14.39 0.93
C PRO A 96 11.51 13.80 -0.47
N GLY A 97 10.39 13.11 -0.65
CA GLY A 97 10.00 12.44 -1.89
C GLY A 97 10.61 11.05 -2.14
N GLN A 98 11.56 10.60 -1.33
CA GLN A 98 12.05 9.23 -1.37
C GLN A 98 11.06 8.25 -0.73
N LEU A 99 11.19 6.96 -1.04
CA LEU A 99 10.21 5.95 -0.65
C LEU A 99 10.11 5.76 0.87
N ASP A 100 11.23 5.71 1.59
CA ASP A 100 11.21 5.49 3.04
C ASP A 100 10.71 6.74 3.78
N TRP A 101 11.01 7.92 3.26
CA TRP A 101 10.41 9.18 3.75
C TRP A 101 8.88 9.16 3.62
N LYS A 102 8.35 8.74 2.47
CA LYS A 102 6.91 8.71 2.25
C LYS A 102 6.22 7.63 3.07
N ALA A 103 6.85 6.46 3.24
CA ALA A 103 6.38 5.45 4.18
C ALA A 103 6.27 5.99 5.61
N GLN A 104 7.26 6.77 6.06
CA GLN A 104 7.22 7.41 7.37
C GLN A 104 6.07 8.41 7.50
N ARG A 105 5.71 9.12 6.42
CA ARG A 105 4.52 9.99 6.40
C ARG A 105 3.25 9.17 6.54
N TRP A 106 3.09 8.10 5.77
CA TRP A 106 1.91 7.24 5.88
C TRP A 106 1.76 6.58 7.26
N ALA A 107 2.86 6.33 7.97
CA ALA A 107 2.83 5.78 9.32
C ALA A 107 2.17 6.70 10.36
N SER A 108 2.02 8.00 10.09
CA SER A 108 1.27 8.92 10.95
C SER A 108 -0.22 9.04 10.60
N PHE A 109 -0.68 8.43 9.51
CA PHE A 109 -2.08 8.51 9.10
C PHE A 109 -2.94 7.52 9.89
N PRO A 110 -4.08 7.96 10.47
CA PRO A 110 -4.98 7.10 11.20
C PRO A 110 -5.42 5.89 10.37
N GLY A 111 -5.43 4.72 11.00
CA GLY A 111 -5.92 3.50 10.39
C GLY A 111 -4.98 2.82 9.39
N VAL A 112 -3.88 3.45 8.97
CA VAL A 112 -2.86 2.77 8.16
C VAL A 112 -2.19 1.68 9.01
N ARG A 113 -2.00 0.51 8.42
CA ARG A 113 -1.40 -0.69 9.03
C ARG A 113 -0.21 -1.20 8.24
N TYR A 114 -0.21 -0.96 6.94
CA TYR A 114 0.87 -1.34 6.04
C TYR A 114 1.22 -0.22 5.08
N VAL A 115 2.52 -0.11 4.78
CA VAL A 115 3.01 0.61 3.61
C VAL A 115 3.88 -0.32 2.80
N LEU A 116 3.47 -0.60 1.57
CA LEU A 116 4.30 -1.28 0.58
C LEU A 116 5.03 -0.22 -0.25
N CYS A 117 6.35 -0.24 -0.21
CA CYS A 117 7.18 0.51 -1.14
C CYS A 117 7.83 -0.44 -2.13
N VAL A 118 7.82 -0.08 -3.41
CA VAL A 118 8.44 -0.84 -4.50
C VAL A 118 9.31 0.11 -5.31
N THR A 119 10.57 -0.26 -5.56
CA THR A 119 11.37 0.34 -6.63
C THR A 119 11.28 -0.52 -7.87
N LEU A 120 11.06 0.11 -9.03
CA LEU A 120 11.02 -0.54 -10.34
C LEU A 120 12.10 0.05 -11.25
N LEU A 121 12.73 -0.79 -12.06
CA LEU A 121 13.44 -0.28 -13.23
C LEU A 121 12.42 0.19 -14.28
N CYS A 122 12.78 1.21 -15.08
CA CYS A 122 11.89 1.78 -16.09
C CYS A 122 11.36 0.75 -17.11
N ASP A 123 12.14 -0.29 -17.40
CA ASP A 123 11.77 -1.40 -18.29
C ASP A 123 11.04 -2.55 -17.57
N MET A 124 10.74 -2.36 -16.28
CA MET A 124 10.11 -3.32 -15.37
C MET A 124 10.84 -4.67 -15.27
N THR A 125 12.10 -4.76 -15.69
CA THR A 125 12.86 -6.02 -15.67
C THR A 125 13.21 -6.48 -14.26
N SER A 126 13.30 -5.53 -13.32
CA SER A 126 13.62 -5.77 -11.92
C SER A 126 12.76 -4.91 -11.00
N ALA A 127 12.47 -5.46 -9.83
CA ALA A 127 11.84 -4.76 -8.73
C ALA A 127 12.50 -5.13 -7.40
N GLN A 128 12.46 -4.19 -6.45
CA GLN A 128 12.73 -4.47 -5.04
C GLN A 128 11.59 -3.89 -4.22
N TYR A 129 11.36 -4.43 -3.03
CA TYR A 129 10.31 -3.93 -2.16
C TYR A 129 10.74 -3.86 -0.69
N LYS A 130 10.00 -3.05 0.06
CA LYS A 130 9.95 -3.06 1.52
C LYS A 130 8.49 -3.07 1.94
N LEU A 131 8.16 -3.87 2.95
CA LEU A 131 6.84 -3.87 3.57
C LEU A 131 6.98 -3.38 5.00
N TYR A 132 6.48 -2.18 5.25
CA TYR A 132 6.41 -1.61 6.59
C TYR A 132 5.11 -2.04 7.25
N THR A 133 5.22 -2.66 8.43
CA THR A 133 4.08 -2.93 9.31
C THR A 133 4.06 -1.85 10.38
N ILE A 134 2.93 -1.17 10.52
CA ILE A 134 2.74 -0.10 11.52
C ILE A 134 2.11 -0.73 12.75
N GLU A 135 2.92 -0.86 13.80
CA GLU A 135 2.51 -1.30 15.13
C GLU A 135 1.89 -0.14 15.91
N ASP A 136 2.64 0.96 16.01
CA ASP A 136 2.24 2.16 16.71
C ASP A 136 2.25 3.35 15.74
N GLN A 137 1.14 4.07 15.68
CA GLN A 137 1.00 5.21 14.78
C GLN A 137 1.96 6.35 15.17
N GLY A 138 2.60 6.94 14.16
CA GLY A 138 3.49 8.08 14.33
C GLY A 138 4.88 7.75 14.90
N LEU A 139 5.18 6.48 15.21
CA LEU A 139 6.54 6.07 15.54
C LEU A 139 7.43 5.97 14.30
N HIS A 140 8.73 6.09 14.53
CA HIS A 140 9.73 5.91 13.49
C HIS A 140 9.71 4.46 13.00
N LEU A 141 9.57 4.27 11.69
CA LEU A 141 9.60 2.96 11.07
C LEU A 141 11.01 2.33 11.22
N PRO A 142 11.12 1.02 11.45
CA PRO A 142 12.43 0.38 11.54
C PRO A 142 13.15 0.45 10.19
N GLU A 143 14.47 0.61 10.21
CA GLU A 143 15.25 0.49 8.98
C GLU A 143 15.13 -0.93 8.41
N GLN A 144 14.81 -1.02 7.11
CA GLN A 144 14.73 -2.28 6.38
C GLN A 144 15.65 -2.25 5.17
N LYS A 145 16.28 -3.40 4.87
CA LYS A 145 16.97 -3.61 3.59
C LYS A 145 15.94 -3.95 2.51
N PRO A 146 16.02 -3.36 1.30
CA PRO A 146 15.17 -3.75 0.19
C PRO A 146 15.31 -5.25 -0.13
N ILE A 147 14.19 -5.91 -0.42
CA ILE A 147 14.14 -7.31 -0.81
C ILE A 147 13.91 -7.37 -2.32
N SER A 148 14.76 -8.09 -3.04
CA SER A 148 14.61 -8.26 -4.48
C SER A 148 13.43 -9.16 -4.84
N VAL A 149 12.66 -8.77 -5.85
CA VAL A 149 11.63 -9.61 -6.46
C VAL A 149 12.30 -10.54 -7.46
N VAL A 150 12.31 -11.85 -7.16
CA VAL A 150 13.04 -12.88 -7.89
C VAL A 150 12.14 -13.96 -8.46
N PHE A 151 12.54 -14.52 -9.61
CA PHE A 151 11.94 -15.70 -10.22
C PHE A 151 12.20 -16.95 -9.34
N PRO A 152 11.29 -17.93 -9.30
CA PRO A 152 9.97 -17.96 -9.96
C PRO A 152 8.85 -17.28 -9.18
N GLN A 153 9.04 -17.08 -7.87
CA GLN A 153 8.00 -16.60 -6.97
C GLN A 153 8.63 -15.78 -5.85
N THR A 154 8.04 -14.62 -5.56
CA THR A 154 8.37 -13.80 -4.40
C THR A 154 7.07 -13.46 -3.69
N TYR A 155 6.75 -14.23 -2.64
CA TYR A 155 5.53 -14.00 -1.86
C TYR A 155 5.74 -12.96 -0.77
N MET A 156 4.96 -11.91 -0.83
CA MET A 156 4.75 -10.97 0.25
C MET A 156 3.45 -11.34 0.97
N LYS A 157 3.44 -11.28 2.30
CA LYS A 157 2.31 -11.72 3.13
C LYS A 157 1.83 -10.59 4.03
N PHE A 158 0.52 -10.52 4.23
CA PHE A 158 -0.14 -9.65 5.19
C PHE A 158 -0.79 -10.50 6.29
N ASP A 159 -0.73 -10.03 7.52
CA ASP A 159 -1.72 -10.44 8.53
C ASP A 159 -3.09 -9.89 8.09
N SER A 160 -4.03 -10.81 7.87
CA SER A 160 -5.32 -10.49 7.28
C SER A 160 -6.22 -9.69 8.21
N ARG A 161 -6.12 -9.88 9.53
CA ARG A 161 -6.90 -9.10 10.50
C ARG A 161 -6.47 -7.66 10.44
N ARG A 162 -5.16 -7.41 10.51
CA ARG A 162 -4.60 -6.06 10.41
C ARG A 162 -4.94 -5.41 9.08
N LEU A 163 -4.85 -6.15 7.97
CA LEU A 163 -5.18 -5.62 6.65
C LEU A 163 -6.65 -5.20 6.57
N LEU A 164 -7.56 -5.91 7.23
CA LEU A 164 -8.98 -5.58 7.32
C LEU A 164 -9.32 -4.57 8.44
N GLY A 165 -8.33 -4.04 9.17
CA GLY A 165 -8.57 -3.13 10.28
C GLY A 165 -9.20 -3.78 11.52
N LEU A 166 -9.24 -5.11 11.57
CA LEU A 166 -9.73 -5.91 12.69
C LEU A 166 -8.72 -5.91 13.85
N GLN A 167 -9.21 -6.14 15.07
CA GLN A 167 -8.37 -6.45 16.22
C GLN A 167 -7.81 -7.87 16.10
N LEU A 168 -6.70 -8.14 16.77
CA LEU A 168 -6.04 -9.47 16.72
C LEU A 168 -6.93 -10.61 17.22
N SER A 169 -7.86 -10.32 18.14
CA SER A 169 -8.82 -11.29 18.68
C SER A 169 -10.06 -11.49 17.83
N ASP A 170 -10.31 -10.62 16.86
CA ASP A 170 -11.52 -10.69 16.06
C ASP A 170 -11.47 -11.89 15.11
N GLU A 171 -12.64 -12.46 14.82
CA GLU A 171 -12.77 -13.51 13.82
C GLU A 171 -12.57 -12.91 12.42
N LEU A 172 -11.87 -13.66 11.55
CA LEU A 172 -11.79 -13.28 10.15
C LEU A 172 -13.11 -13.60 9.44
N PRO A 173 -13.49 -12.79 8.43
CA PRO A 173 -14.64 -13.12 7.60
C PRO A 173 -14.49 -14.51 6.98
N TYR A 174 -15.62 -15.21 6.83
CA TYR A 174 -15.63 -16.59 6.37
C TYR A 174 -14.90 -16.75 5.01
N GLY A 175 -13.91 -17.64 4.99
CA GLY A 175 -13.13 -17.94 3.79
C GLY A 175 -12.08 -16.90 3.42
N PHE A 176 -11.89 -15.83 4.21
CA PHE A 176 -10.80 -14.89 3.98
C PHE A 176 -9.45 -15.58 4.27
N PRO A 177 -8.47 -15.50 3.36
CA PRO A 177 -7.19 -16.20 3.54
C PRO A 177 -6.40 -15.60 4.70
N ASP A 178 -5.74 -16.43 5.51
CA ASP A 178 -4.88 -15.99 6.60
C ASP A 178 -3.57 -16.80 6.62
N PRO A 179 -2.43 -16.22 6.23
CA PRO A 179 -2.24 -14.85 5.75
C PRO A 179 -2.73 -14.65 4.30
N LEU A 180 -3.07 -13.41 3.93
CA LEU A 180 -3.22 -13.02 2.52
C LEU A 180 -1.83 -12.87 1.90
N ALA A 181 -1.56 -13.58 0.81
CA ALA A 181 -0.25 -13.58 0.14
C ALA A 181 -0.36 -13.11 -1.31
N VAL A 182 0.59 -12.27 -1.74
CA VAL A 182 0.71 -11.75 -3.11
C VAL A 182 2.06 -12.17 -3.68
N ASN A 183 2.05 -12.80 -4.87
CA ASN A 183 3.28 -13.11 -5.60
C ASN A 183 3.75 -11.90 -6.40
N LEU A 184 4.67 -11.12 -5.85
CA LEU A 184 5.20 -9.91 -6.49
C LEU A 184 5.97 -10.20 -7.78
N TYR A 185 6.52 -11.41 -7.95
CA TYR A 185 7.15 -11.79 -9.21
C TYR A 185 6.11 -11.92 -10.34
N ALA A 186 4.95 -12.54 -10.05
CA ALA A 186 3.88 -12.65 -11.03
C ALA A 186 3.26 -11.30 -11.39
N VAL A 187 3.11 -10.40 -10.40
CA VAL A 187 2.72 -9.00 -10.64
C VAL A 187 3.69 -8.34 -11.61
N LEU A 188 5.00 -8.45 -11.36
CA LEU A 188 6.03 -7.84 -12.19
C LEU A 188 6.12 -8.48 -13.59
N ASP A 189 5.92 -9.79 -13.71
CA ASP A 189 5.98 -10.52 -14.97
C ASP A 189 4.79 -10.17 -15.87
N ASP A 190 3.57 -10.10 -15.32
CA ASP A 190 2.41 -9.71 -16.11
C ASP A 190 2.38 -8.21 -16.41
N ALA A 191 2.89 -7.35 -15.52
CA ALA A 191 3.00 -5.90 -15.79
C ALA A 191 3.91 -5.58 -16.99
N ARG A 192 4.80 -6.50 -17.37
CA ARG A 192 5.71 -6.37 -18.52
C ARG A 192 5.10 -6.76 -19.86
N ARG A 193 3.92 -7.38 -19.87
CA ARG A 193 3.28 -7.92 -21.09
C ARG A 193 2.34 -6.91 -21.73
#